data_AF-A0A0S9R6A9-F1
#
_entry.id   AF-A0A0S9R6A9-F1
#
_cell.length_a   1.000
_cell.length_b   1.000
_cell.length_c   1.000
_cell.angle_alpha   90.00
_cell.angle_beta   90.00
_cell.angle_gamma   90.00
#
_symmetry.space_group_name_H-M   'P 1'
#
loop_
_entity.id
_entity.type
_entity.pdbx_description
1 polymer ?
#
loop_
_entity_poly.entity_id
_entity_poly.type
_entity_poly.pdbx_seq_one_letter_code
_entity_poly.pdbx_strand_id
1 'polypeptide(L)'
;MSGAAKSSEPQSPHRLAVVTLDEESIGRGNPDQEHERAIAIFDILEDNSFTIPGREGPYALTLGLVESKLALVIKREDGEPVMTHLLSLTPFRRVIRDYEMICESYYNAIRTASPTQIEAIDMGRRGLHNEASDLLRQRLEGKVDLDHDTARRLFTLVFALHWKS
;
A
#
# COMPACT_ATOMS: atom_id res chain seq x y z
N MET A 1 -17.84 15.28 -28.72
CA MET A 1 -17.82 16.07 -27.47
C MET A 1 -16.39 16.12 -27.00
N SER A 2 -15.86 17.32 -26.79
CA SER A 2 -14.45 17.59 -26.51
C SER A 2 -14.08 17.04 -25.13
N GLY A 3 -13.16 16.07 -25.07
CA GLY A 3 -12.51 15.70 -23.83
C GLY A 3 -11.61 16.85 -23.40
N ALA A 4 -11.98 17.54 -22.31
CA ALA A 4 -11.12 18.53 -21.71
C ALA A 4 -9.84 17.84 -21.26
N ALA A 5 -8.70 18.26 -21.83
CA ALA A 5 -7.39 17.91 -21.30
C ALA A 5 -7.35 18.39 -19.83
N LYS A 6 -7.12 17.47 -18.88
CA LYS A 6 -6.77 17.87 -17.50
C LYS A 6 -5.56 18.80 -17.61
N SER A 7 -5.71 20.02 -17.13
CA SER A 7 -4.65 21.02 -17.03
C SER A 7 -3.46 20.44 -16.26
N SER A 8 -2.28 20.47 -16.89
CA SER A 8 -1.01 20.01 -16.33
C SER A 8 -0.45 21.03 -15.36
N GLU A 9 -1.08 21.20 -14.19
CA GLU A 9 -0.38 21.82 -13.07
C GLU A 9 0.76 20.88 -12.63
N PRO A 10 1.96 21.41 -12.32
CA PRO A 10 3.04 20.60 -11.79
C PRO A 10 2.57 19.94 -10.48
N GLN A 11 2.50 18.61 -10.47
CA GLN A 11 2.14 17.85 -9.29
C GLN A 11 3.16 18.11 -8.16
N SER A 12 2.68 18.14 -6.92
CA SER A 12 3.50 18.36 -5.71
C SER A 12 4.77 17.48 -5.71
N PRO A 13 5.95 18.01 -5.33
CA PRO A 13 7.17 17.20 -5.21
C PRO A 13 7.09 16.21 -4.02
N HIS A 14 6.12 16.36 -3.12
CA HIS A 14 5.89 15.51 -1.95
C HIS A 14 5.06 14.27 -2.28
N ARG A 15 5.51 13.47 -3.26
CA ARG A 15 4.78 12.30 -3.74
C ARG A 15 5.69 11.18 -4.25
N LEU A 16 5.11 10.01 -4.37
CA LEU A 16 5.57 8.90 -5.20
C LEU A 16 5.12 9.14 -6.65
N ALA A 17 6.07 9.20 -7.56
CA ALA A 17 5.82 9.22 -9.01
C ALA A 17 5.89 7.80 -9.62
N VAL A 18 6.59 6.89 -8.94
CA VAL A 18 6.75 5.50 -9.38
C VAL A 18 6.64 4.58 -8.17
N VAL A 19 5.88 3.50 -8.32
CA VAL A 19 5.84 2.39 -7.36
C VAL A 19 6.06 1.09 -8.13
N THR A 20 7.06 0.32 -7.73
CA THR A 20 7.38 -1.00 -8.31
C THR A 20 7.57 -2.05 -7.24
N LEU A 21 7.50 -3.32 -7.65
CA LEU A 21 7.80 -4.47 -6.82
C LEU A 21 9.09 -5.11 -7.31
N ASP A 22 9.94 -5.54 -6.38
CA ASP A 22 11.11 -6.35 -6.68
C ASP A 22 10.69 -7.79 -7.02
N GLU A 23 10.66 -8.11 -8.32
CA GLU A 23 10.22 -9.42 -8.81
C GLU A 23 11.07 -10.57 -8.25
N GLU A 24 12.35 -10.33 -7.96
CA GLU A 24 13.26 -11.38 -7.45
C GLU A 24 12.87 -11.84 -6.04
N SER A 25 12.53 -10.91 -5.14
CA SER A 25 12.19 -11.24 -3.75
C SER A 25 10.70 -11.49 -3.50
N ILE A 26 9.81 -10.82 -4.25
CA ILE A 26 8.36 -10.95 -4.06
C ILE A 26 7.76 -12.08 -4.90
N GLY A 27 8.39 -12.39 -6.05
CA GLY A 27 7.86 -13.35 -7.01
C GLY A 27 6.56 -12.89 -7.71
N ARG A 28 6.20 -13.61 -8.77
CA ARG A 28 4.95 -13.37 -9.50
C ARG A 28 3.77 -14.03 -8.80
N GLY A 29 2.71 -13.26 -8.62
CA GLY A 29 1.42 -13.75 -8.17
C GLY A 29 0.65 -14.47 -9.27
N ASN A 30 -0.52 -14.98 -8.89
CA ASN A 30 -1.52 -15.45 -9.84
C ASN A 30 -2.25 -14.24 -10.49
N PRO A 31 -3.04 -14.43 -11.57
CA PRO A 31 -3.67 -13.31 -12.29
C PRO A 31 -4.50 -12.36 -11.41
N ASP A 32 -5.28 -12.89 -10.46
CA ASP A 32 -6.09 -12.07 -9.56
C ASP A 32 -5.21 -11.23 -8.63
N GLN A 33 -4.14 -11.84 -8.10
CA GLN A 33 -3.17 -11.15 -7.25
C GLN A 33 -2.41 -10.05 -8.01
N GLU A 34 -2.01 -10.30 -9.25
CA GLU A 34 -1.36 -9.27 -10.08
C GLU A 34 -2.31 -8.13 -10.43
N HIS A 35 -3.60 -8.44 -10.62
CA HIS A 35 -4.64 -7.44 -10.80
C HIS A 35 -4.82 -6.57 -9.54
N GLU A 36 -4.90 -7.19 -8.36
CA GLU A 36 -4.97 -6.46 -7.08
C GLU A 36 -3.73 -5.58 -6.83
N ARG A 37 -2.52 -6.09 -7.13
CA ARG A 37 -1.27 -5.31 -7.06
C ARG A 37 -1.32 -4.10 -8.00
N ALA A 38 -1.77 -4.28 -9.23
CA ALA A 38 -1.89 -3.19 -10.20
C ALA A 38 -2.90 -2.12 -9.76
N ILE A 39 -4.05 -2.52 -9.21
CA ILE A 39 -5.04 -1.59 -8.66
C ILE A 39 -4.43 -0.80 -7.49
N ALA A 40 -3.78 -1.49 -6.55
CA ALA A 40 -3.19 -0.82 -5.39
C ALA A 40 -2.07 0.17 -5.79
N ILE A 41 -1.22 -0.19 -6.77
CA ILE A 41 -0.20 0.72 -7.31
C ILE A 41 -0.84 1.93 -7.99
N PHE A 42 -1.87 1.71 -8.81
CA PHE A 42 -2.59 2.79 -9.48
C PHE A 42 -3.21 3.76 -8.46
N ASP A 43 -3.89 3.24 -7.43
CA ASP A 43 -4.51 4.05 -6.39
C ASP A 43 -3.47 4.90 -5.61
N ILE A 44 -2.27 4.35 -5.36
CA ILE A 44 -1.16 5.12 -4.76
C ILE A 44 -0.74 6.25 -5.69
N LEU A 45 -0.54 5.97 -6.97
CA LEU A 45 -0.01 6.96 -7.93
C LEU A 45 -1.02 8.06 -8.26
N GLU A 46 -2.32 7.78 -8.21
CA GLU A 46 -3.37 8.78 -8.41
C GLU A 46 -3.43 9.80 -7.27
N ASP A 47 -3.22 9.37 -6.02
CA ASP A 47 -3.35 10.23 -4.85
C ASP A 47 -2.47 9.75 -3.69
N ASN A 48 -1.35 10.44 -3.48
CA ASN A 48 -0.47 10.21 -2.34
C ASN A 48 0.26 11.45 -1.86
N SER A 49 0.63 11.42 -0.58
CA SER A 49 1.55 12.33 0.09
C SER A 49 2.68 11.51 0.69
N PHE A 50 3.89 11.69 0.15
CA PHE A 50 5.07 10.93 0.52
C PHE A 50 6.29 11.84 0.56
N THR A 51 6.91 11.99 1.72
CA THR A 51 8.07 12.86 1.91
C THR A 51 9.15 12.18 2.73
N ILE A 52 10.42 12.41 2.36
CA ILE A 52 11.55 12.09 3.23
C ILE A 52 11.94 13.37 3.97
N PRO A 53 11.98 13.39 5.32
CA PRO A 53 12.32 14.59 6.08
C PRO A 53 13.61 15.25 5.58
N GLY A 54 13.54 16.55 5.28
CA GLY A 54 14.67 17.35 4.79
C GLY A 54 15.04 17.10 3.32
N ARG A 55 14.20 16.42 2.53
CA ARG A 55 14.41 16.18 1.10
C ARG A 55 13.14 16.48 0.31
N GLU A 56 13.33 16.92 -0.92
CA GLU A 56 12.24 17.06 -1.89
C GLU A 56 12.23 15.88 -2.86
N GLY A 57 11.03 15.46 -3.28
CA GLY A 57 10.82 14.44 -4.32
C GLY A 57 10.61 15.08 -5.70
N PRO A 58 9.85 14.43 -6.61
CA PRO A 58 9.14 13.17 -6.40
C PRO A 58 10.08 11.96 -6.23
N TYR A 59 9.55 10.90 -5.63
CA TYR A 59 10.30 9.68 -5.37
C TYR A 59 9.82 8.50 -6.22
N ALA A 60 10.74 7.58 -6.47
CA ALA A 60 10.45 6.23 -6.93
C ALA A 60 10.60 5.27 -5.74
N LEU A 61 9.55 4.51 -5.44
CA LEU A 61 9.53 3.48 -4.41
C LEU A 61 9.57 2.09 -5.06
N THR A 62 10.51 1.25 -4.64
CA THR A 62 10.48 -0.18 -4.92
C THR A 62 10.28 -0.94 -3.62
N LEU A 63 9.24 -1.76 -3.55
CA LEU A 63 9.00 -2.66 -2.43
C LEU A 63 9.64 -4.03 -2.71
N GLY A 64 10.29 -4.61 -1.71
CA GLY A 64 10.87 -5.95 -1.78
C GLY A 64 10.82 -6.66 -0.42
N LEU A 65 11.31 -7.90 -0.37
CA LEU A 65 11.44 -8.69 0.86
C LEU A 65 12.90 -9.06 1.12
N VAL A 66 13.39 -8.74 2.32
CA VAL A 66 14.75 -9.08 2.78
C VAL A 66 14.66 -9.67 4.18
N GLU A 67 15.04 -10.94 4.35
CA GLU A 67 15.03 -11.63 5.66
C GLU A 67 13.68 -11.49 6.41
N SER A 68 12.56 -11.67 5.70
CA SER A 68 11.19 -11.47 6.24
C SER A 68 10.85 -10.03 6.69
N LYS A 69 11.59 -9.03 6.20
CA LYS A 69 11.28 -7.61 6.37
C LYS A 69 10.87 -7.02 5.03
N LEU A 70 9.93 -6.07 5.07
CA LEU A 70 9.57 -5.27 3.91
C LEU A 70 10.66 -4.24 3.66
N ALA A 71 11.33 -4.33 2.52
CA ALA A 71 12.29 -3.34 2.06
C ALA A 71 11.57 -2.24 1.29
N LEU A 72 11.70 -0.99 1.74
CA LEU A 72 11.30 0.21 1.03
C LEU A 72 12.56 0.84 0.44
N VAL A 73 12.82 0.58 -0.84
CA VAL A 73 13.94 1.19 -1.57
C VAL A 73 13.44 2.47 -2.23
N ILE A 74 14.03 3.61 -1.84
CA ILE A 74 13.55 4.93 -2.23
C ILE A 74 14.64 5.62 -3.04
N LYS A 75 14.27 6.05 -4.24
CA LYS A 75 15.12 6.79 -5.17
C LYS A 75 14.46 8.10 -5.57
N ARG A 76 15.23 9.02 -6.12
CA ARG A 76 14.71 10.12 -6.92
C ARG A 76 14.23 9.62 -8.28
N GLU A 77 13.48 10.47 -8.98
CA GLU A 77 12.97 10.18 -10.34
C GLU A 77 14.10 9.94 -11.37
N ASP A 78 15.26 10.58 -11.20
CA ASP A 78 16.46 10.35 -12.02
C ASP A 78 17.22 9.05 -11.67
N GLY A 79 16.74 8.30 -10.68
CA GLY A 79 17.33 7.07 -10.20
C GLY A 79 18.36 7.22 -9.09
N GLU A 80 18.66 8.45 -8.62
CA GLU A 80 19.58 8.67 -7.50
C GLU A 80 19.06 7.96 -6.23
N PRO A 81 19.86 7.08 -5.58
CA PRO A 81 19.46 6.46 -4.33
C PRO A 81 19.26 7.48 -3.21
N VAL A 82 18.11 7.45 -2.54
CA VAL A 82 17.82 8.29 -1.37
C VAL A 82 18.07 7.53 -0.09
N MET A 83 17.40 6.39 0.08
CA MET A 83 17.55 5.50 1.23
C MET A 83 16.88 4.15 0.99
N THR A 84 17.24 3.17 1.82
CA THR A 84 16.49 1.92 1.98
C THR A 84 16.05 1.79 3.43
N HIS A 85 14.76 1.55 3.67
CA HIS A 85 14.24 1.23 5.00
C HIS A 85 13.77 -0.23 5.06
N LEU A 86 14.27 -0.98 6.05
CA LEU A 86 13.82 -2.35 6.31
C LEU A 86 12.80 -2.34 7.45
N LEU A 87 11.53 -2.49 7.10
CA LEU A 87 10.42 -2.53 8.03
C LEU A 87 10.14 -3.96 8.49
N SER A 88 10.23 -4.22 9.79
CA SER A 88 9.78 -5.49 10.36
C SER A 88 8.26 -5.60 10.22
N LEU A 89 7.80 -6.73 9.66
CA LEU A 89 6.38 -7.06 9.53
C LEU A 89 5.80 -7.74 10.77
N THR A 90 6.63 -8.10 11.76
CA THR A 90 6.19 -8.75 13.00
C THR A 90 5.07 -7.99 13.73
N PRO A 91 5.12 -6.64 13.89
CA PRO A 91 4.03 -5.89 14.51
C PRO A 91 2.70 -5.95 13.76
N PHE A 92 2.73 -6.24 12.45
CA PHE A 92 1.53 -6.29 11.60
C PHE A 92 0.85 -7.66 11.60
N ARG A 93 1.48 -8.69 12.17
CA ARG A 93 0.95 -10.08 12.12
C ARG A 93 -0.47 -10.22 12.63
N ARG A 94 -0.83 -9.49 13.69
CA ARG A 94 -2.19 -9.52 14.24
C ARG A 94 -3.20 -8.98 13.23
N VAL A 95 -2.98 -7.76 12.75
CA VAL A 95 -3.92 -7.09 11.84
C VAL A 95 -4.03 -7.81 10.50
N ILE A 96 -2.94 -8.37 9.99
CA ILE A 96 -2.93 -9.21 8.77
C ILE A 96 -3.82 -10.44 8.97
N ARG A 97 -3.61 -11.21 10.05
CA ARG A 97 -4.42 -12.40 10.35
C ARG A 97 -5.90 -12.07 10.56
N ASP A 98 -6.18 -10.99 11.29
CA ASP A 98 -7.56 -10.57 11.55
C ASP A 98 -8.25 -10.11 10.26
N TYR A 99 -7.48 -9.55 9.32
CA TYR A 99 -7.97 -9.18 7.99
C TYR A 99 -8.27 -10.42 7.13
N GLU A 100 -7.40 -11.43 7.15
CA GLU A 100 -7.65 -12.71 6.48
C GLU A 100 -8.97 -13.35 6.94
N MET A 101 -9.22 -13.39 8.26
CA MET A 101 -10.47 -13.91 8.83
C MET A 101 -11.70 -13.09 8.39
N ILE A 102 -11.58 -11.76 8.30
CA ILE A 102 -12.67 -10.91 7.82
C ILE A 102 -12.94 -11.13 6.33
N CYS A 103 -11.91 -11.29 5.50
CA CYS A 103 -12.07 -11.60 4.08
C CYS A 103 -12.76 -12.95 3.86
N GLU A 104 -12.39 -13.98 4.63
CA GLU A 104 -13.08 -15.28 4.60
C GLU A 104 -14.55 -15.15 5.04
N SER A 105 -14.80 -14.38 6.10
CA SER A 105 -16.16 -14.10 6.59
C SER A 105 -17.00 -13.39 5.52
N TYR A 106 -16.41 -12.42 4.80
CA TYR A 106 -17.06 -11.72 3.69
C TYR A 106 -17.42 -12.69 2.56
N TYR A 107 -16.49 -13.55 2.15
CA TYR A 107 -16.72 -14.53 1.09
C TYR A 107 -17.84 -15.50 1.44
N ASN A 108 -17.91 -15.94 2.69
CA ASN A 108 -19.00 -16.80 3.17
C ASN A 108 -20.34 -16.05 3.23
N ALA A 109 -20.31 -14.77 3.64
CA ALA A 109 -21.49 -13.95 3.82
C ALA A 109 -22.13 -13.47 2.50
N ILE A 110 -21.34 -13.15 1.47
CA ILE A 110 -21.87 -12.54 0.23
C ILE A 110 -22.90 -13.43 -0.50
N ARG A 111 -22.87 -14.74 -0.25
CA ARG A 111 -23.79 -15.70 -0.87
C ARG A 111 -25.14 -15.82 -0.14
N THR A 112 -25.20 -15.52 1.16
CA THR A 112 -26.34 -15.92 2.02
C THR A 112 -26.75 -14.90 3.07
N ALA A 113 -25.89 -13.92 3.39
CA ALA A 113 -26.12 -12.95 4.46
C ALA A 113 -26.98 -11.78 3.98
N SER A 114 -27.63 -11.12 4.94
CA SER A 114 -28.37 -9.88 4.69
C SER A 114 -27.41 -8.71 4.36
N PRO A 115 -27.89 -7.68 3.62
CA PRO A 115 -27.08 -6.49 3.34
C PRO A 115 -26.48 -5.84 4.59
N THR A 116 -27.22 -5.79 5.69
CA THR A 116 -26.74 -5.23 6.97
C THR A 116 -25.57 -6.02 7.55
N GLN A 117 -25.56 -7.35 7.40
CA GLN A 117 -24.43 -8.18 7.85
C GLN A 117 -23.21 -7.98 6.96
N ILE A 118 -23.39 -7.84 5.65
CA ILE A 118 -22.30 -7.54 4.71
C ILE A 118 -21.69 -6.18 5.05
N GLU A 119 -22.53 -5.16 5.30
CA GLU A 119 -22.07 -3.83 5.69
C GLU A 119 -21.28 -3.85 7.01
N ALA A 120 -21.72 -4.62 8.01
CA ALA A 120 -20.99 -4.79 9.27
C ALA A 120 -19.61 -5.42 9.07
N ILE A 121 -19.50 -6.43 8.20
CA ILE A 121 -18.21 -7.04 7.83
C ILE A 121 -17.32 -6.01 7.11
N ASP A 122 -17.87 -5.25 6.17
CA ASP A 122 -17.14 -4.20 5.46
C ASP A 122 -16.65 -3.09 6.38
N MET A 123 -17.45 -2.70 7.38
CA MET A 123 -17.01 -1.76 8.41
C MET A 123 -15.83 -2.32 9.21
N GLY A 124 -15.88 -3.59 9.61
CA GLY A 124 -14.77 -4.27 10.28
C GLY A 124 -13.51 -4.31 9.42
N ARG A 125 -13.65 -4.63 8.13
CA ARG A 125 -12.55 -4.63 7.14
C ARG A 125 -11.89 -3.25 7.03
N ARG A 126 -12.68 -2.18 6.95
CA ARG A 126 -12.17 -0.80 6.92
C ARG A 126 -11.46 -0.44 8.23
N GLY A 127 -11.98 -0.89 9.37
CA GLY A 127 -11.34 -0.69 10.68
C GLY A 127 -9.94 -1.28 10.75
N LEU A 128 -9.74 -2.51 10.25
CA LEU A 128 -8.42 -3.15 10.22
C LEU A 128 -7.44 -2.42 9.29
N HIS A 129 -7.89 -1.95 8.13
CA HIS A 129 -7.07 -1.12 7.25
C HIS A 129 -6.63 0.17 7.94
N ASN A 130 -7.50 0.85 8.68
CA ASN A 130 -7.14 2.06 9.41
C ASN A 130 -6.12 1.75 10.52
N GLU A 131 -6.33 0.69 11.32
CA GLU A 131 -5.37 0.26 12.34
C GLU A 131 -3.98 -0.02 11.75
N ALA A 132 -3.93 -0.74 10.63
CA ALA A 132 -2.69 -1.04 9.94
C ALA A 132 -2.01 0.21 9.34
N SER A 133 -2.80 1.17 8.86
CA SER A 133 -2.32 2.45 8.31
C SER A 133 -1.66 3.28 9.40
N ASP A 134 -2.31 3.40 10.55
CA ASP A 134 -1.76 4.11 11.71
C ASP A 134 -0.47 3.44 12.21
N LEU A 135 -0.46 2.11 12.29
CA LEU A 135 0.75 1.37 12.64
C LEU A 135 1.87 1.61 11.62
N LEU A 136 1.59 1.57 10.31
CA LEU A 136 2.58 1.85 9.27
C LEU A 136 3.19 3.24 9.42
N ARG A 137 2.36 4.26 9.66
CA ARG A 137 2.83 5.64 9.91
C ARG A 137 3.72 5.73 11.14
N GLN A 138 3.31 5.13 12.26
CA GLN A 138 4.12 5.09 13.48
C GLN A 138 5.47 4.40 13.26
N ARG A 139 5.49 3.31 12.48
CA ARG A 139 6.74 2.58 12.20
C ARG A 139 7.69 3.33 11.26
N LEU A 140 7.16 4.25 10.45
CA LEU A 140 7.91 5.06 9.50
C LEU A 140 8.22 6.48 10.01
N GLU A 141 7.71 6.86 11.18
CA GLU A 141 7.89 8.18 11.77
C GLU A 141 9.37 8.62 11.80
N GLY A 142 9.64 9.82 11.30
CA GLY A 142 10.98 10.38 11.19
C GLY A 142 11.87 9.73 10.13
N LYS A 143 11.34 8.80 9.33
CA LYS A 143 12.00 8.19 8.16
C LYS A 143 11.29 8.55 6.87
N VAL A 144 9.97 8.44 6.88
CA VAL A 144 9.07 8.77 5.78
C VAL A 144 7.81 9.37 6.38
N ASP A 145 7.46 10.57 5.93
CA ASP A 145 6.21 11.22 6.29
C ASP A 145 5.14 10.89 5.25
N LEU A 146 4.03 10.34 5.75
CA LEU A 146 2.88 9.88 4.98
C LEU A 146 1.60 10.42 5.62
N ASP A 147 0.64 10.80 4.80
CA ASP A 147 -0.74 10.94 5.27
C ASP A 147 -1.39 9.55 5.50
N HIS A 148 -2.57 9.57 6.13
CA HIS A 148 -3.29 8.34 6.46
C HIS A 148 -3.72 7.55 5.21
N ASP A 149 -4.19 8.24 4.17
CA ASP A 149 -4.70 7.57 2.98
C ASP A 149 -3.60 6.94 2.14
N THR A 150 -2.42 7.57 2.06
CA THR A 150 -1.21 6.99 1.46
C THR A 150 -0.77 5.75 2.22
N ALA A 151 -0.74 5.81 3.57
CA ALA A 151 -0.41 4.66 4.39
C ALA A 151 -1.40 3.51 4.18
N ARG A 152 -2.70 3.79 4.04
CA ARG A 152 -3.75 2.81 3.76
C ARG A 152 -3.57 2.13 2.41
N ARG A 153 -3.27 2.90 1.36
CA ARG A 153 -3.01 2.37 0.01
C ARG A 153 -1.72 1.55 -0.03
N LEU A 154 -0.66 2.00 0.64
CA LEU A 154 0.58 1.23 0.81
C LEU A 154 0.33 -0.07 1.56
N PHE A 155 -0.44 -0.06 2.64
CA PHE A 155 -0.77 -1.29 3.37
C PHE A 155 -1.62 -2.25 2.53
N THR A 156 -2.55 -1.73 1.72
CA THR A 156 -3.31 -2.53 0.75
C THR A 156 -2.37 -3.25 -0.23
N LEU A 157 -1.36 -2.56 -0.76
CA LEU A 157 -0.34 -3.17 -1.61
C LEU A 157 0.47 -4.23 -0.86
N VAL A 158 0.92 -3.94 0.37
CA VAL A 158 1.65 -4.91 1.22
C VAL A 158 0.84 -6.17 1.46
N PHE A 159 -0.47 -6.05 1.69
CA PHE A 159 -1.34 -7.21 1.83
C PHE A 159 -1.40 -8.05 0.54
N ALA A 160 -1.49 -7.40 -0.62
CA ALA A 160 -1.46 -8.07 -1.93
C ALA A 160 -0.10 -8.76 -2.23
N LEU A 161 0.96 -8.47 -1.46
CA LEU A 161 2.23 -9.22 -1.54
C LEU A 161 2.13 -10.57 -0.82
N HIS A 162 1.40 -10.63 0.30
CA HIS A 162 1.45 -11.74 1.25
C HIS A 162 0.49 -12.90 1.00
N TRP A 163 -0.49 -12.77 0.09
CA TRP A 163 -1.58 -13.76 -0.02
C TRP A 163 -1.21 -15.18 -0.49
N LYS A 164 0.07 -15.52 -0.68
CA LYS A 164 0.49 -16.94 -0.82
C LYS A 164 1.85 -17.19 -0.17
N SER A 165 1.85 -17.88 0.97
CA SER A 165 2.92 -18.75 1.45
C SER A 165 2.31 -20.11 1.76
#